data_AF-I7ASI2-F1
#
_entry.id   AF-I7ASI2-F1
#
_cell.length_a   1.000
_cell.length_b   1.000
_cell.length_c   1.000
_cell.angle_alpha   90.00
_cell.angle_beta   90.00
_cell.angle_gamma   90.00
#
_symmetry.space_group_name_H-M   'P 1'
#
loop_
_entity.id
_entity.type
_entity.pdbx_description
1 polymer ?
#
loop_
_entity_poly.entity_id
_entity_poly.type
_entity_poly.pdbx_seq_one_letter_code
_entity_poly.pdbx_strand_id
1 'polypeptide(L)'
;MLYDLVIVIVVLVFGFLLSQRKKRRLQKKALLLEPFKNHFEESNGEYLSIHQYILKLSGNPNLKYLCAIITLRRDFCLSYLFGPVPKENFILTGQLKARVPCVYVFRKSLPLRHYGLKYTKKCLLANIPGYKAFGPLEEKHLEFIKKYEVLTFFISYAPLNIEDPADFESLVFLKASLPLLNSTEFIDDFLALFDNVTLESGKKFLEMKQGYKKDIEVLKAKENRSLGEKLASRIREKSKTKRK
;
A
#
# COMPACT_ATOMS: atom_id res chain seq x y z
N MET A 1 28.20 27.75 -30.67
CA MET A 1 27.70 28.79 -29.74
C MET A 1 26.25 29.17 -30.00
N LEU A 2 25.90 29.77 -31.15
CA LEU A 2 24.49 30.15 -31.42
C LEU A 2 23.57 28.91 -31.54
N TYR A 3 24.02 27.88 -32.26
CA TYR A 3 23.29 26.61 -32.38
C TYR A 3 23.11 25.89 -31.03
N ASP A 4 24.15 25.85 -30.20
CA ASP A 4 24.06 25.25 -28.86
C ASP A 4 23.05 26.01 -27.98
N LEU A 5 23.04 27.34 -28.05
CA LEU A 5 22.07 28.18 -27.34
C LEU A 5 20.63 27.88 -27.80
N VAL A 6 20.41 27.79 -29.12
CA VAL A 6 19.09 27.46 -29.69
C VAL A 6 18.63 26.08 -29.24
N ILE A 7 19.51 25.08 -29.25
CA ILE A 7 19.21 23.73 -28.77
C ILE A 7 18.84 23.77 -27.28
N VAL A 8 19.61 24.46 -26.45
CA VAL A 8 19.32 24.59 -25.01
C VAL A 8 17.96 25.26 -24.79
N ILE A 9 17.65 26.34 -25.51
CA ILE A 9 16.35 27.01 -25.42
C ILE A 9 15.21 26.06 -25.81
N VAL A 10 15.34 25.33 -26.91
CA VAL A 10 14.33 24.36 -27.36
C VAL A 10 14.11 23.27 -26.31
N VAL A 11 15.19 22.72 -25.73
CA VAL A 11 15.12 21.71 -24.67
C VAL A 11 14.42 22.26 -23.43
N LEU A 12 14.75 23.49 -23.00
CA LEU A 12 14.14 24.13 -21.85
C LEU A 12 12.65 24.40 -22.07
N VAL A 13 12.27 24.95 -23.23
CA VAL A 13 10.86 25.22 -23.58
C VAL A 13 10.08 23.92 -23.64
N PHE A 14 10.63 22.88 -24.26
CA PHE A 14 9.99 21.58 -24.33
C PHE A 14 9.80 20.96 -22.95
N GLY A 15 10.84 20.98 -22.11
CA GLY A 15 10.78 20.52 -20.72
C GLY A 15 9.73 21.28 -19.89
N PHE A 16 9.67 22.60 -20.04
CA PHE A 16 8.67 23.44 -19.38
C PHE A 16 7.25 23.09 -19.82
N LEU A 17 6.99 22.98 -21.12
CA LEU A 17 5.67 22.62 -21.67
C LEU A 17 5.20 21.25 -21.18
N LEU A 18 6.09 20.27 -21.14
CA LEU A 18 5.79 18.93 -20.64
C LEU A 18 5.47 18.93 -19.15
N SER A 19 6.25 19.66 -18.36
CA SER A 19 6.01 19.85 -16.92
C SER A 19 4.64 20.49 -16.66
N GLN A 20 4.30 21.56 -17.39
CA GLN A 20 3.00 22.23 -17.30
C GLN A 20 1.83 21.30 -17.68
N ARG A 21 1.97 20.54 -18.78
CA ARG A 21 0.96 19.54 -19.18
C ARG A 21 0.75 18.48 -18.11
N LYS A 22 1.83 17.97 -17.49
CA LYS A 22 1.74 17.02 -16.38
C LYS A 22 1.08 17.61 -15.15
N LYS A 23 1.45 18.82 -14.75
CA LYS A 23 0.83 19.54 -13.63
C LYS A 23 -0.68 19.69 -13.82
N ARG A 24 -1.12 20.14 -14.99
CA ARG A 24 -2.56 20.25 -15.33
C ARG A 24 -3.27 18.90 -15.30
N ARG A 25 -2.63 17.85 -15.83
CA ARG A 25 -3.19 16.49 -15.77
C ARG A 25 -3.35 16.01 -14.33
N LEU A 26 -2.35 16.25 -13.48
CA LEU A 26 -2.40 15.89 -12.06
C LEU A 26 -3.50 16.65 -11.34
N GLN A 27 -3.64 17.95 -11.58
CA GLN A 27 -4.74 18.77 -11.03
C GLN A 27 -6.11 18.20 -11.40
N LYS A 28 -6.33 17.86 -12.68
CA LYS A 28 -7.59 17.22 -13.11
C LYS A 28 -7.86 15.90 -12.41
N LYS A 29 -6.82 15.09 -12.18
CA LYS A 29 -6.96 13.79 -11.49
C LYS A 29 -7.15 13.94 -9.99
N ALA A 30 -6.55 14.96 -9.37
CA ALA A 30 -6.74 15.29 -7.96
C ALA A 30 -8.22 15.57 -7.64
N LEU A 31 -8.96 16.19 -8.57
CA LEU A 31 -10.40 16.44 -8.42
C LEU A 31 -11.23 15.16 -8.23
N LEU A 32 -10.73 14.00 -8.68
CA LEU A 32 -11.42 12.72 -8.47
C LEU A 32 -11.41 12.27 -6.99
N LEU A 33 -10.60 12.91 -6.15
CA LEU A 33 -10.58 12.66 -4.71
C LEU A 33 -11.48 13.60 -3.91
N GLU A 34 -12.04 14.64 -4.53
CA GLU A 34 -12.93 15.59 -3.85
C GLU A 34 -14.10 14.92 -3.12
N PRO A 35 -14.76 13.87 -3.65
CA PRO A 35 -15.89 13.26 -2.94
C PRO A 35 -15.51 12.66 -1.58
N PHE A 36 -14.24 12.27 -1.36
CA PHE A 36 -13.80 11.83 -0.03
C PHE A 36 -14.03 12.90 1.03
N LYS A 37 -13.91 14.19 0.69
CA LYS A 37 -14.06 15.28 1.66
C LYS A 37 -15.45 15.32 2.31
N ASN A 38 -16.47 14.78 1.66
CA ASN A 38 -17.83 14.73 2.19
C ASN A 38 -17.96 13.81 3.42
N HIS A 39 -16.98 12.94 3.68
CA HIS A 39 -17.00 11.95 4.76
C HIS A 39 -16.05 12.24 5.92
N PHE A 40 -15.38 13.40 5.88
CA PHE A 40 -14.32 13.79 6.81
C PHE A 40 -14.51 15.26 7.19
N GLU A 41 -14.27 15.59 8.45
CA GLU A 41 -14.39 16.97 8.95
C GLU A 41 -13.25 17.85 8.43
N GLU A 42 -12.07 17.25 8.27
CA GLU A 42 -10.85 17.96 7.90
C GLU A 42 -10.22 17.34 6.66
N SER A 43 -9.71 18.19 5.77
CA SER A 43 -8.96 17.76 4.60
C SER A 43 -7.80 18.71 4.29
N ASN A 44 -6.67 18.15 3.86
CA ASN A 44 -5.52 18.92 3.41
C ASN A 44 -4.88 18.26 2.18
N GLY A 45 -4.80 19.01 1.08
CA GLY A 45 -4.25 18.55 -0.19
C GLY A 45 -2.87 19.11 -0.47
N GLU A 46 -1.93 18.27 -0.91
CA GLU A 46 -0.55 18.65 -1.17
C GLU A 46 -0.03 18.05 -2.48
N TYR A 47 0.65 18.86 -3.29
CA TYR A 47 1.35 18.41 -4.49
C TYR A 47 2.82 18.15 -4.18
N LEU A 48 3.18 16.90 -3.87
CA LEU A 48 4.58 16.53 -3.62
C LEU A 48 5.47 16.65 -4.86
N SER A 49 4.90 16.48 -6.05
CA SER A 49 5.61 16.66 -7.32
C SER A 49 4.61 16.84 -8.48
N ILE A 50 5.12 17.08 -9.70
CA ILE A 50 4.30 17.09 -10.92
C ILE A 50 3.67 15.72 -11.26
N HIS A 51 4.05 14.65 -10.53
CA HIS A 51 3.55 13.29 -10.72
C HIS A 51 2.68 12.80 -9.56
N GLN A 52 2.66 13.51 -8.42
CA GLN A 52 2.06 12.98 -7.21
C GLN A 52 1.29 14.04 -6.44
N TYR A 53 0.06 13.70 -6.08
CA TYR A 53 -0.82 14.48 -5.21
C TYR A 53 -1.25 13.61 -4.03
N ILE A 54 -1.32 14.21 -2.85
CA ILE A 54 -1.78 13.58 -1.62
C ILE A 54 -2.93 14.39 -1.05
N LEU A 55 -4.04 13.74 -0.75
CA LEU A 55 -5.14 14.27 0.04
C LEU A 55 -5.12 13.57 1.42
N LYS A 56 -4.86 14.34 2.47
CA LYS A 56 -4.90 13.89 3.87
C LYS A 56 -6.27 14.25 4.43
N LEU A 57 -6.90 13.33 5.16
CA LEU A 57 -8.26 13.42 5.65
C LEU A 57 -8.34 12.97 7.12
N SER A 58 -9.09 13.69 7.95
CA SER A 58 -9.30 13.40 9.38
C SER A 58 -10.74 13.72 9.81
N GLY A 59 -11.15 13.23 10.99
CA GLY A 59 -12.49 13.49 11.54
C GLY A 59 -13.58 12.50 11.10
N ASN A 60 -13.24 11.36 10.52
CA ASN A 60 -14.22 10.30 10.22
C ASN A 60 -14.56 9.48 11.48
N PRO A 61 -15.78 8.93 11.64
CA PRO A 61 -16.14 8.09 12.79
C PRO A 61 -15.27 6.85 12.96
N ASN A 62 -14.96 6.14 11.88
CA ASN A 62 -14.28 4.83 11.89
C ASN A 62 -12.76 4.94 11.67
N LEU A 63 -12.32 5.96 10.92
CA LEU A 63 -10.92 6.19 10.57
C LEU A 63 -10.34 7.34 11.39
N LYS A 64 -9.16 7.13 11.99
CA LYS A 64 -8.40 8.20 12.65
C LYS A 64 -7.84 9.18 11.61
N TYR A 65 -7.31 8.64 10.51
CA TYR A 65 -6.94 9.40 9.32
C TYR A 65 -7.01 8.52 8.07
N LEU A 66 -7.12 9.17 6.91
CA LEU A 66 -7.00 8.55 5.60
C LEU A 66 -6.15 9.44 4.69
N CYS A 67 -5.22 8.84 3.96
CA CYS A 67 -4.41 9.48 2.95
C CYS A 67 -4.73 8.86 1.59
N ALA A 68 -5.25 9.67 0.68
CA ALA A 68 -5.43 9.29 -0.72
C ALA A 68 -4.31 9.87 -1.58
N ILE A 69 -3.59 9.01 -2.29
CA ILE A 69 -2.39 9.35 -3.04
C ILE A 69 -2.63 9.01 -4.50
N ILE A 70 -2.56 10.00 -5.38
CA ILE A 70 -2.56 9.79 -6.84
C ILE A 70 -1.14 9.83 -7.34
N THR A 71 -0.75 8.83 -8.13
CA THR A 71 0.54 8.78 -8.80
C THR A 71 0.36 8.64 -10.31
N LEU A 72 0.81 9.64 -11.07
CA LEU A 72 0.86 9.59 -12.52
C LEU A 72 2.10 8.84 -13.03
N ARG A 73 2.02 8.42 -14.29
CA ARG A 73 3.13 7.81 -15.02
C ARG A 73 4.32 8.76 -15.09
N ARG A 74 5.51 8.27 -14.71
CA ARG A 74 6.79 9.00 -14.77
C ARG A 74 7.40 8.86 -16.18
N ASP A 75 6.94 9.71 -17.09
CA ASP A 75 7.31 9.61 -18.52
C ASP A 75 8.69 10.21 -18.86
N PHE A 76 9.38 10.83 -17.90
CA PHE A 76 10.59 11.62 -18.12
C PHE A 76 11.86 11.04 -17.47
N CYS A 77 11.86 9.79 -17.02
CA CYS A 77 13.09 9.15 -16.56
C CYS A 77 13.65 8.27 -17.67
N LEU A 78 14.88 8.55 -18.12
CA LEU A 78 15.60 7.75 -19.12
C LEU A 78 15.72 6.27 -18.69
N SER A 79 15.74 5.99 -17.39
CA SER A 79 15.73 4.62 -16.86
C SER A 79 14.42 3.85 -17.15
N TYR A 80 13.31 4.54 -17.45
CA TYR A 80 12.05 3.92 -17.88
C TYR A 80 11.98 3.63 -19.38
N LEU A 81 12.96 4.05 -20.20
CA LEU A 81 13.06 3.60 -21.60
C LEU A 81 13.40 2.10 -21.69
N PHE A 82 14.04 1.56 -20.64
CA PHE A 82 14.51 0.17 -20.59
C PHE A 82 13.72 -0.71 -19.60
N GLY A 83 12.68 -0.17 -18.95
CA GLY A 83 11.91 -0.86 -17.93
C GLY A 83 10.39 -0.71 -18.12
N PRO A 84 9.57 -1.59 -17.49
CA PRO A 84 8.12 -1.48 -17.57
C PRO A 84 7.66 -0.16 -16.95
N VAL A 85 6.94 0.64 -17.74
CA VAL A 85 6.54 1.97 -17.29
C VAL A 85 5.38 1.87 -16.31
N PRO A 86 5.52 2.39 -15.06
CA PRO A 86 4.51 2.21 -14.03
C PRO A 86 3.18 2.86 -14.44
N LYS A 87 2.11 2.06 -14.49
CA LYS A 87 0.74 2.55 -14.77
C LYS A 87 0.30 3.55 -13.72
N GLU A 88 -0.54 4.51 -14.13
CA GLU A 88 -1.19 5.45 -13.21
C GLU A 88 -1.99 4.68 -12.17
N ASN A 89 -1.80 5.03 -10.92
CA ASN A 89 -2.43 4.35 -9.80
C ASN A 89 -2.88 5.37 -8.76
N PHE A 90 -3.77 4.91 -7.89
CA PHE A 90 -4.05 5.57 -6.65
C PHE A 90 -3.87 4.59 -5.49
N ILE A 91 -3.55 5.15 -4.34
CA ILE A 91 -3.36 4.43 -3.08
C ILE A 91 -4.24 5.12 -2.05
N LEU A 92 -4.99 4.32 -1.28
CA LEU A 92 -5.61 4.75 -0.04
C LEU A 92 -4.83 4.08 1.09
N THR A 93 -4.37 4.86 2.05
CA THR A 93 -3.69 4.33 3.25
C THR A 93 -4.19 5.10 4.46
N GLY A 94 -4.53 4.41 5.53
CA GLY A 94 -5.14 5.07 6.69
C GLY A 94 -5.01 4.23 7.94
N GLN A 95 -5.47 4.81 9.05
CA GLN A 95 -5.50 4.14 10.35
C GLN A 95 -6.94 4.05 10.84
N LEU A 96 -7.37 2.85 11.22
CA LEU A 96 -8.66 2.60 11.86
C LEU A 96 -8.58 2.94 13.34
N LYS A 97 -9.66 3.49 13.90
CA LYS A 97 -9.78 3.69 15.36
C LYS A 97 -9.98 2.37 16.08
N ALA A 98 -10.73 1.46 15.45
CA ALA A 98 -10.99 0.12 15.94
C ALA A 98 -9.85 -0.84 15.59
N ARG A 99 -9.62 -1.82 16.46
CA ARG A 99 -8.70 -2.93 16.16
C ARG A 99 -9.44 -4.01 15.37
N VAL A 100 -9.20 -4.06 14.06
CA VAL A 100 -9.89 -4.95 13.14
C VAL A 100 -9.00 -6.17 12.81
N PRO A 101 -9.57 -7.37 12.60
CA PRO A 101 -8.82 -8.54 12.19
C PRO A 101 -7.97 -8.32 10.94
N CYS A 102 -6.80 -8.96 10.91
CA CYS A 102 -5.92 -8.88 9.76
C CYS A 102 -6.54 -9.57 8.54
N VAL A 103 -6.76 -8.81 7.47
CA VAL A 103 -7.31 -9.25 6.18
C VAL A 103 -6.36 -8.84 5.07
N TYR A 104 -6.11 -9.74 4.12
CA TYR A 104 -5.26 -9.46 2.97
C TYR A 104 -5.89 -10.00 1.70
N VAL A 105 -5.95 -9.18 0.66
CA VAL A 105 -6.43 -9.53 -0.67
C VAL A 105 -5.53 -8.90 -1.72
N PHE A 106 -5.03 -9.69 -2.66
CA PHE A 106 -4.15 -9.17 -3.71
C PHE A 106 -4.18 -10.04 -4.94
N ARG A 107 -3.94 -9.45 -6.11
CA ARG A 107 -3.90 -10.19 -7.38
C ARG A 107 -2.83 -11.28 -7.33
N LYS A 108 -3.13 -12.46 -7.88
CA LYS A 108 -2.22 -13.63 -7.92
C LYS A 108 -0.88 -13.33 -8.60
N SER A 109 -0.88 -12.37 -9.53
CA SER A 109 0.30 -11.89 -10.25
C SER A 109 1.24 -11.04 -9.40
N LEU A 110 0.82 -10.60 -8.20
CA LEU A 110 1.62 -9.78 -7.31
C LEU A 110 2.13 -10.61 -6.11
N PRO A 111 3.44 -10.61 -5.83
CA PRO A 111 3.97 -11.16 -4.60
C PRO A 111 3.80 -10.14 -3.47
N LEU A 112 2.67 -10.15 -2.75
CA LEU A 112 2.54 -9.32 -1.56
C LEU A 112 3.48 -9.85 -0.47
N ARG A 113 4.43 -9.01 -0.04
CA ARG A 113 5.26 -9.24 1.13
C ARG A 113 4.74 -8.35 2.24
N HIS A 114 4.06 -8.96 3.20
CA HIS A 114 3.56 -8.29 4.40
C HIS A 114 3.79 -9.22 5.58
N TYR A 115 4.46 -8.74 6.62
CA TYR A 115 4.88 -9.58 7.74
C TYR A 115 3.70 -10.30 8.41
N GLY A 116 2.57 -9.61 8.58
CA GLY A 116 1.35 -10.21 9.14
C GLY A 116 0.80 -11.43 8.39
N LEU A 117 1.17 -11.66 7.12
CA LEU A 117 0.80 -12.88 6.39
C LEU A 117 1.33 -14.17 7.05
N LYS A 118 2.41 -14.09 7.84
CA LYS A 118 2.96 -15.22 8.61
C LYS A 118 1.96 -15.78 9.63
N TYR A 119 1.03 -14.94 10.10
CA TYR A 119 0.10 -15.26 11.19
C TYR A 119 -1.35 -15.43 10.71
N THR A 120 -1.64 -15.14 9.44
CA THR A 120 -2.97 -15.29 8.87
C THR A 120 -3.04 -16.48 7.92
N LYS A 121 -4.08 -17.31 8.09
CA LYS A 121 -4.36 -18.44 7.20
C LYS A 121 -4.95 -17.95 5.89
N LYS A 122 -4.67 -18.70 4.81
CA LYS A 122 -5.31 -18.48 3.50
C LYS A 122 -6.82 -18.70 3.64
N CYS A 123 -7.62 -17.77 3.13
CA CYS A 123 -9.06 -17.93 3.06
C CYS A 123 -9.39 -18.82 1.85
N LEU A 124 -9.91 -20.02 2.11
CA LEU A 124 -10.26 -21.00 1.07
C LEU A 124 -11.70 -20.81 0.57
N LEU A 125 -12.57 -20.20 1.39
CA LEU A 125 -13.98 -19.97 1.09
C LEU A 125 -14.20 -18.78 0.13
N ALA A 126 -13.27 -17.83 0.14
CA ALA A 126 -13.27 -16.66 -0.73
C ALA A 126 -12.59 -16.96 -2.08
N ASN A 127 -13.22 -17.78 -2.94
CA ASN A 127 -12.66 -18.05 -4.27
C ASN A 127 -12.97 -16.88 -5.22
N ILE A 128 -12.20 -15.79 -5.07
CA ILE A 128 -12.25 -14.65 -6.00
C ILE A 128 -11.27 -14.94 -7.16
N PRO A 129 -11.76 -15.10 -8.40
CA PRO A 129 -10.91 -15.37 -9.56
C PRO A 129 -9.79 -14.32 -9.68
N GLY A 130 -8.55 -14.78 -9.87
CA GLY A 130 -7.40 -13.88 -10.02
C GLY A 130 -6.81 -13.32 -8.71
N TYR A 131 -7.40 -13.59 -7.53
CA TYR A 131 -6.89 -13.08 -6.24
C TYR A 131 -6.39 -14.18 -5.30
N LYS A 132 -5.55 -13.78 -4.35
CA LYS A 132 -5.21 -14.53 -3.13
C LYS A 132 -5.79 -13.76 -1.95
N ALA A 133 -6.49 -14.47 -1.07
CA ALA A 133 -7.13 -13.91 0.11
C ALA A 133 -6.63 -14.62 1.39
N PHE A 134 -6.42 -13.87 2.46
CA PHE A 134 -5.98 -14.35 3.78
C PHE A 134 -6.74 -13.62 4.88
N GLY A 135 -6.97 -14.33 5.99
CA GLY A 135 -7.72 -13.80 7.14
C GLY A 135 -9.24 -14.01 7.05
N PRO A 136 -9.99 -13.53 8.04
CA PRO A 136 -11.45 -13.65 8.11
C PRO A 136 -12.12 -12.56 7.26
N LEU A 137 -12.31 -12.84 5.97
CA LEU A 137 -13.06 -11.93 5.09
C LEU A 137 -14.56 -12.03 5.34
N GLU A 138 -15.16 -10.91 5.73
CA GLU A 138 -16.63 -10.72 5.71
C GLU A 138 -17.16 -10.57 4.27
N GLU A 139 -18.45 -10.80 4.07
CA GLU A 139 -19.12 -10.75 2.77
C GLU A 139 -18.94 -9.40 2.05
N LYS A 140 -19.09 -8.28 2.76
CA LYS A 140 -18.86 -6.93 2.23
C LYS A 140 -17.47 -6.75 1.60
N HIS A 141 -16.44 -7.38 2.16
CA HIS A 141 -15.10 -7.34 1.58
C HIS A 141 -15.06 -8.13 0.27
N LEU A 142 -15.73 -9.28 0.21
CA LEU A 142 -15.77 -10.11 -1.00
C LEU A 142 -16.52 -9.40 -2.13
N GLU A 143 -17.65 -8.79 -1.83
CA GLU A 143 -18.45 -8.01 -2.78
C GLU A 143 -17.67 -6.82 -3.31
N PHE A 144 -17.03 -6.05 -2.42
CA PHE A 144 -16.19 -4.92 -2.82
C PHE A 144 -15.07 -5.34 -3.77
N ILE A 145 -14.33 -6.41 -3.46
CA ILE A 145 -13.23 -6.88 -4.31
C ILE A 145 -13.73 -7.46 -5.65
N LYS A 146 -14.92 -8.07 -5.68
CA LYS A 146 -15.53 -8.54 -6.93
C LYS A 146 -16.02 -7.37 -7.80
N LYS A 147 -16.59 -6.34 -7.18
CA LYS A 147 -17.10 -5.13 -7.84
C LYS A 147 -15.96 -4.27 -8.38
N TYR A 148 -14.86 -4.16 -7.61
CA TYR A 148 -13.75 -3.27 -7.90
C TYR A 148 -12.45 -4.04 -8.13
N GLU A 149 -11.86 -3.85 -9.30
CA GLU A 149 -10.63 -4.50 -9.76
C GLU A 149 -9.34 -3.99 -9.06
N VAL A 150 -9.27 -4.10 -7.74
CA VAL A 150 -8.12 -3.61 -6.95
C VAL A 150 -6.85 -4.43 -7.21
N LEU A 151 -5.67 -3.84 -7.01
CA LEU A 151 -4.40 -4.58 -7.11
C LEU A 151 -4.06 -5.27 -5.79
N THR A 152 -4.20 -4.51 -4.70
CA THR A 152 -3.92 -4.92 -3.34
C THR A 152 -4.90 -4.23 -2.41
N PHE A 153 -5.43 -4.96 -1.44
CA PHE A 153 -6.21 -4.46 -0.33
C PHE A 153 -5.77 -5.21 0.93
N PHE A 154 -5.53 -4.51 2.02
CA PHE A 154 -5.34 -5.14 3.32
C PHE A 154 -5.80 -4.26 4.47
N ILE A 155 -6.20 -4.92 5.54
CA ILE A 155 -6.33 -4.35 6.87
C ILE A 155 -5.35 -5.12 7.75
N SER A 156 -4.44 -4.44 8.43
CA SER A 156 -3.42 -5.09 9.24
C SER A 156 -3.01 -4.21 10.39
N TYR A 157 -2.99 -4.80 11.59
CA TYR A 157 -2.31 -4.20 12.74
C TYR A 157 -0.86 -4.67 12.91
N ALA A 158 -0.40 -5.61 12.08
CA ALA A 158 1.01 -5.94 11.97
C ALA A 158 1.73 -4.93 11.07
N PRO A 159 3.00 -4.62 11.35
CA PRO A 159 3.81 -3.81 10.45
C PRO A 159 4.06 -4.53 9.12
N LEU A 160 4.47 -3.78 8.10
CA LEU A 160 4.79 -4.32 6.79
C LEU A 160 6.04 -5.22 6.84
N ASN A 161 7.09 -4.75 7.54
CA ASN A 161 8.38 -5.41 7.72
C ASN A 161 8.73 -5.54 9.21
N ILE A 162 9.80 -6.28 9.51
CA ILE A 162 10.34 -6.38 10.87
C ILE A 162 11.30 -5.22 11.11
N GLU A 163 10.85 -4.24 11.89
CA GLU A 163 11.57 -3.02 12.24
C GLU A 163 11.39 -2.70 13.74
N ASP A 164 12.39 -2.06 14.35
CA ASP A 164 12.43 -1.80 15.79
C ASP A 164 11.49 -0.64 16.18
N PRO A 165 11.05 -0.60 17.45
CA PRO A 165 9.68 -0.91 17.85
C PRO A 165 8.60 -0.24 16.99
N ALA A 166 7.71 -1.06 16.42
CA ALA A 166 6.52 -0.60 15.70
C ALA A 166 5.28 -0.60 16.60
N ASP A 167 4.45 0.44 16.46
CA ASP A 167 3.11 0.45 17.02
C ASP A 167 2.18 -0.44 16.21
N PHE A 168 1.48 -1.34 16.91
CA PHE A 168 0.54 -2.28 16.31
C PHE A 168 -0.82 -1.59 16.10
N GLU A 169 -0.84 -0.61 15.20
CA GLU A 169 -2.04 0.14 14.82
C GLU A 169 -2.73 -0.51 13.64
N SER A 170 -4.07 -0.59 13.65
CA SER A 170 -4.82 -1.16 12.52
C SER A 170 -4.76 -0.22 11.32
N LEU A 171 -3.93 -0.56 10.35
CA LEU A 171 -3.76 0.16 9.11
C LEU A 171 -4.63 -0.45 8.03
N VAL A 172 -5.25 0.40 7.22
CA VAL A 172 -5.88 0.02 5.96
C VAL A 172 -5.01 0.48 4.81
N PHE A 173 -4.90 -0.36 3.79
CA PHE A 173 -4.23 -0.05 2.54
C PHE A 173 -5.01 -0.60 1.36
N LEU A 174 -5.20 0.23 0.34
CA LEU A 174 -5.76 -0.15 -0.93
C LEU A 174 -4.90 0.46 -2.04
N LYS A 175 -4.54 -0.34 -3.03
CA LYS A 175 -3.89 0.12 -4.25
C LYS A 175 -4.69 -0.35 -5.45
N ALA A 176 -5.01 0.56 -6.35
CA ALA A 176 -5.77 0.25 -7.55
C ALA A 176 -5.39 1.18 -8.72
N SER A 177 -5.96 0.89 -9.89
CA SER A 177 -5.76 1.72 -11.08
C SER A 177 -6.54 3.02 -10.96
N LEU A 178 -5.96 4.14 -11.42
CA LEU A 178 -6.57 5.45 -11.30
C LEU A 178 -7.99 5.58 -11.90
N PRO A 179 -8.34 4.90 -13.03
CA PRO A 179 -9.69 4.95 -13.58
C PRO A 179 -10.81 4.49 -12.64
N LEU A 180 -10.49 3.72 -11.59
CA LEU A 180 -11.48 3.25 -10.61
C LEU A 180 -12.20 4.42 -9.90
N LEU A 181 -11.50 5.55 -9.70
CA LEU A 181 -12.07 6.76 -9.09
C LEU A 181 -13.12 7.47 -9.96
N ASN A 182 -13.32 7.03 -11.21
CA ASN A 182 -14.42 7.54 -12.02
C ASN A 182 -15.77 6.89 -11.64
N SER A 183 -15.75 5.79 -10.89
CA SER A 183 -16.96 5.18 -10.34
C SER A 183 -17.46 6.03 -9.18
N THR A 184 -18.68 6.54 -9.28
CA THR A 184 -19.29 7.43 -8.28
C THR A 184 -19.53 6.73 -6.94
N GLU A 185 -19.81 5.43 -6.97
CA GLU A 185 -20.12 4.61 -5.79
C GLU A 185 -18.87 4.09 -5.06
N PHE A 186 -17.70 4.15 -5.70
CA PHE A 186 -16.48 3.53 -5.17
C PHE A 186 -16.09 4.06 -3.79
N ILE A 187 -16.23 5.37 -3.58
CA ILE A 187 -15.80 6.03 -2.35
C ILE A 187 -16.72 5.62 -1.19
N ASP A 188 -18.03 5.66 -1.42
CA ASP A 188 -19.05 5.25 -0.44
C ASP A 188 -18.87 3.77 -0.08
N ASP A 189 -18.77 2.89 -1.08
CA ASP A 189 -18.58 1.46 -0.87
C ASP A 189 -17.28 1.14 -0.13
N PHE A 190 -16.20 1.90 -0.40
CA PHE A 190 -14.94 1.72 0.30
C PHE A 190 -15.06 2.10 1.78
N LEU A 191 -15.73 3.20 2.09
CA LEU A 191 -15.93 3.64 3.48
C LEU A 191 -16.87 2.71 4.25
N ALA A 192 -17.88 2.17 3.58
CA ALA A 192 -18.81 1.20 4.15
C ALA A 192 -18.14 -0.11 4.60
N LEU A 193 -16.94 -0.44 4.08
CA LEU A 193 -16.15 -1.57 4.58
C LEU A 193 -15.81 -1.45 6.07
N PHE A 194 -15.80 -0.23 6.62
CA PHE A 194 -15.43 0.01 8.00
C PHE A 194 -16.64 0.13 8.94
N ASP A 195 -17.85 0.07 8.39
CA ASP A 195 -19.07 0.08 9.19
C ASP A 195 -19.28 -1.27 9.87
N ASN A 196 -19.65 -1.24 11.16
CA ASN A 196 -19.95 -2.42 11.96
C ASN A 196 -18.83 -3.49 11.96
N VAL A 197 -17.57 -3.07 11.93
CA VAL A 197 -16.43 -3.98 11.91
C VAL A 197 -16.33 -4.82 13.18
N THR A 198 -16.10 -6.12 12.99
CA THR A 198 -15.85 -7.04 14.10
C THR A 198 -14.50 -6.73 14.74
N LEU A 199 -14.44 -6.62 16.07
CA LEU A 199 -13.18 -6.36 16.79
C LEU A 199 -12.30 -7.61 16.88
N GLU A 200 -10.99 -7.44 16.73
CA GLU A 200 -10.03 -8.51 16.93
C GLU A 200 -9.89 -8.85 18.41
N SER A 201 -9.89 -10.15 18.73
CA SER A 201 -9.71 -10.61 20.10
C SER A 201 -8.36 -10.16 20.69
N GLY A 202 -8.36 -9.75 21.95
CA GLY A 202 -7.13 -9.34 22.65
C GLY A 202 -6.06 -10.45 22.66
N LYS A 203 -6.49 -11.72 22.72
CA LYS A 203 -5.60 -12.89 22.67
C LYS A 203 -4.81 -12.98 21.36
N LYS A 204 -5.47 -12.96 20.20
CA LYS A 204 -4.80 -13.02 18.89
C LYS A 204 -3.86 -11.84 18.66
N PHE A 205 -4.26 -10.66 19.10
CA PHE A 205 -3.42 -9.47 19.04
C PHE A 205 -2.12 -9.66 19.83
N LEU A 206 -2.22 -10.14 21.07
CA LEU A 206 -1.06 -10.40 21.93
C LEU A 206 -0.16 -11.49 21.35
N GLU A 207 -0.72 -12.58 20.83
CA GLU A 207 0.04 -13.65 20.18
C GLU A 207 0.89 -13.13 19.02
N MET A 208 0.30 -12.30 18.14
CA MET A 208 1.01 -11.71 17.00
C MET A 208 2.10 -10.73 17.48
N LYS A 209 1.79 -9.87 18.45
CA LYS A 209 2.76 -8.91 19.04
C LYS A 209 3.93 -9.62 19.70
N GLN A 210 3.68 -10.70 20.43
CA GLN A 210 4.74 -11.52 21.05
C GLN A 210 5.58 -12.25 19.99
N GLY A 211 4.94 -12.79 18.96
CA GLY A 211 5.63 -13.40 17.81
C GLY A 211 6.57 -12.43 17.12
N TYR A 212 6.11 -11.19 16.92
CA TYR A 212 6.92 -10.11 16.35
C TYR A 212 8.14 -9.74 17.20
N LYS A 213 7.95 -9.54 18.51
CA LYS A 213 9.06 -9.25 19.42
C LYS A 213 10.11 -10.35 19.41
N LYS A 214 9.69 -11.62 19.42
CA LYS A 214 10.61 -12.76 19.31
C LYS A 214 11.38 -12.75 17.99
N ASP A 215 10.72 -12.44 16.88
CA ASP A 215 11.40 -12.35 15.57
C ASP A 215 12.40 -11.19 15.54
N ILE A 216 12.09 -10.04 16.14
CA ILE A 216 13.04 -8.92 16.32
C ILE A 216 14.26 -9.39 17.13
N GLU A 217 14.05 -10.04 18.27
CA GLU A 217 15.14 -10.54 19.11
C GLU A 217 16.04 -11.52 18.34
N VAL A 218 15.43 -12.42 17.56
CA VAL A 218 16.17 -13.36 16.70
C VAL A 218 16.95 -12.62 15.62
N LEU A 219 16.40 -11.57 15.00
CA LEU A 219 17.12 -10.76 14.01
C LEU A 219 18.28 -10.00 14.64
N LYS A 220 18.06 -9.31 15.76
CA LYS A 220 19.12 -8.62 16.51
C LYS A 220 20.23 -9.58 16.93
N ALA A 221 19.86 -10.75 17.45
CA ALA A 221 20.83 -11.78 17.80
C ALA A 221 21.62 -12.28 16.57
N LYS A 222 21.01 -12.36 15.39
CA LYS A 222 21.71 -12.72 14.14
C LYS A 222 22.63 -11.59 13.66
N GLU A 223 22.22 -10.34 13.80
CA GLU A 223 23.02 -9.17 13.41
C GLU A 223 24.24 -9.01 14.32
N ASN A 224 24.08 -9.26 15.62
CA ASN A 224 25.14 -9.18 16.62
C ASN A 224 26.14 -10.35 16.58
N ARG A 225 25.91 -11.38 15.75
CA ARG A 225 26.88 -12.49 15.56
C ARG A 225 28.13 -12.02 14.86
N SER A 226 29.27 -12.60 15.26
CA SER A 226 30.55 -12.40 14.59
C SER A 226 30.50 -12.91 13.15
N LEU A 227 31.40 -12.42 12.28
CA LEU A 227 31.49 -12.87 10.88
C LEU A 227 31.70 -14.39 10.78
N GLY A 228 32.51 -14.97 11.68
CA GLY A 228 32.75 -16.41 11.77
C GLY A 228 31.48 -17.20 12.11
N GLU A 229 30.68 -16.71 13.06
CA GLU A 229 29.39 -17.31 13.43
C GLU A 229 28.34 -17.20 12.32
N LYS A 230 28.33 -16.07 11.59
CA LYS A 230 27.48 -15.88 10.40
C LYS A 230 27.85 -16.86 9.29
N LEU A 231 29.15 -17.12 9.07
CA LEU A 231 29.62 -18.09 8.09
C LEU A 231 29.28 -19.53 8.50
N ALA A 232 29.56 -19.91 9.75
CA ALA A 232 29.30 -21.24 10.28
C ALA A 232 27.80 -21.58 10.29
N SER A 233 26.94 -20.61 10.63
CA SER A 233 25.48 -20.78 10.57
C SER A 233 24.96 -20.96 9.13
N ARG A 234 25.48 -20.20 8.15
CA ARG A 234 25.15 -20.42 6.74
C ARG A 234 25.57 -21.80 6.22
N ILE A 235 26.73 -22.30 6.64
CA ILE A 235 27.21 -23.65 6.28
C ILE A 235 26.28 -24.72 6.87
N ARG A 236 25.87 -24.59 8.13
CA ARG A 236 24.92 -25.50 8.79
C ARG A 236 23.51 -25.44 8.20
N GLU A 237 23.03 -24.28 7.76
CA GLU A 237 21.74 -24.16 7.09
C GLU A 237 21.78 -24.85 5.72
N LYS A 238 22.83 -24.61 4.92
CA LYS A 238 22.99 -25.30 3.61
C LYS A 238 23.08 -26.82 3.73
N SER A 239 23.69 -27.36 4.78
CA SER A 239 23.76 -28.82 4.99
C SER A 239 22.43 -29.43 5.42
N LYS A 240 21.57 -28.68 6.12
CA LYS A 240 20.21 -29.12 6.45
C LYS A 240 19.28 -29.13 5.24
N THR A 241 19.40 -28.14 4.34
CA THR A 241 18.54 -28.07 3.13
C THR A 241 18.90 -29.15 2.10
N LYS A 242 20.14 -29.65 2.08
CA LYS A 242 20.57 -30.79 1.23
C LYS A 242 20.11 -32.17 1.72
N ARG A 243 19.57 -32.27 2.94
CA ARG A 243 19.08 -33.53 3.54
C ARG A 243 17.56 -33.69 3.48
N LYS A 244 16.85 -32.75 2.85
CA LYS A 244 15.43 -32.86 2.49
C LYS A 244 15.33 -32.97 0.97
#